data_AF-A0A4R4RM32-F1
#
_entry.id   AF-A0A4R4RM32-F1
#
_cell.length_a   1.000
_cell.length_b   1.000
_cell.length_c   1.000
_cell.angle_alpha   90.00
_cell.angle_beta   90.00
_cell.angle_gamma   90.00
#
_symmetry.space_group_name_H-M   'P 1'
#
loop_
_entity.id
_entity.type
_entity.pdbx_description
1 polymer ?
#
loop_
_entity_poly.entity_id
_entity_poly.type
_entity_poly.pdbx_seq_one_letter_code
_entity_poly.pdbx_strand_id
1 'polypeptide(L)'
;MRPDEFHRALHLLPDPLHARALPLREYVRRNACPDCQAIADTAVLVLTAVQYDELDSAEQLLRNAERLAATHGTPCPPQPDPQRGRGRIGRWTTAATPVVAATDASWKDRAGGIAYVASDGHYGLRGRGTGWQDPTGASQVLVNELRAVDFLLSAYAEPPAGMTVLVDNAIALRWLHRWQAGEVSAMPAGYDLRQRRSAEQPTLVRLAEAVSRRPDLSFQHVKGHSGHALNEAADGLSQMARRRVGESFDVRPRAHALADAFLSDWHASLAR
;
A
#
# COMPACT_ATOMS: atom_id res chain seq x y z
N MET A 1 -13.00 -3.37 8.90
CA MET A 1 -13.64 -3.92 7.68
C MET A 1 -13.74 -2.83 6.63
N ARG A 2 -13.61 -3.12 5.33
CA ARG A 2 -13.76 -2.09 4.27
C ARG A 2 -15.25 -1.81 3.96
N PRO A 3 -15.62 -0.62 3.44
CA PRO A 3 -17.02 -0.29 3.15
C PRO A 3 -17.72 -1.27 2.19
N ASP A 4 -16.98 -1.85 1.24
CA ASP A 4 -17.48 -2.84 0.27
C ASP A 4 -17.65 -4.24 0.89
N GLU A 5 -16.85 -4.58 1.90
CA GLU A 5 -16.99 -5.80 2.70
C GLU A 5 -18.19 -5.69 3.62
N PHE A 6 -18.35 -4.54 4.26
CA PHE A 6 -19.49 -4.24 5.13
C PHE A 6 -20.81 -4.33 4.36
N HIS A 7 -20.89 -3.70 3.19
CA HIS A 7 -22.08 -3.79 2.33
C HIS A 7 -22.43 -5.22 1.94
N ARG A 8 -21.44 -6.04 1.59
CA ARG A 8 -21.70 -7.45 1.23
C ARG A 8 -22.15 -8.27 2.44
N ALA A 9 -21.58 -8.01 3.61
CA ALA A 9 -21.93 -8.70 4.84
C ALA A 9 -23.31 -8.31 5.40
N LEU A 10 -23.84 -7.12 5.06
CA LEU A 10 -25.20 -6.73 5.42
C LEU A 10 -26.24 -7.76 4.91
N HIS A 11 -26.04 -8.35 3.73
CA HIS A 11 -26.94 -9.37 3.18
C HIS A 11 -27.00 -10.67 3.99
N LEU A 12 -26.11 -10.85 4.98
CA LEU A 12 -26.12 -12.00 5.89
C LEU A 12 -26.99 -11.76 7.14
N LEU A 13 -27.47 -10.52 7.33
CA LEU A 13 -28.31 -10.17 8.47
C LEU A 13 -29.78 -10.57 8.21
N PRO A 14 -30.51 -11.07 9.22
CA PRO A 14 -31.96 -11.16 9.19
C PRO A 14 -32.60 -9.78 8.93
N ASP A 15 -33.75 -9.74 8.24
CA ASP A 15 -34.41 -8.50 7.81
C ASP A 15 -34.52 -7.40 8.90
N PRO A 16 -34.88 -7.70 10.17
CA PRO A 16 -34.97 -6.68 11.21
C PRO A 16 -33.63 -6.04 11.55
N LEU A 17 -32.54 -6.81 11.53
CA LEU A 17 -31.19 -6.32 11.81
C LEU A 17 -30.59 -5.64 10.58
N HIS A 18 -30.88 -6.13 9.39
CA HIS A 18 -30.43 -5.56 8.13
C HIS A 18 -30.89 -4.10 7.97
N ALA A 19 -32.20 -3.85 8.13
CA ALA A 19 -32.77 -2.51 7.98
C ALA A 19 -32.14 -1.47 8.93
N ARG A 20 -31.76 -1.91 10.14
CA ARG A 20 -31.15 -1.09 11.18
C ARG A 20 -29.64 -0.91 11.02
N ALA A 21 -28.94 -1.92 10.51
CA ALA A 21 -27.51 -1.84 10.25
C ALA A 21 -27.18 -1.05 8.97
N LEU A 22 -28.11 -1.00 7.99
CA LEU A 22 -27.90 -0.38 6.69
C LEU A 22 -27.46 1.11 6.76
N PRO A 23 -28.06 1.99 7.60
CA PRO A 23 -27.61 3.37 7.74
C PRO A 23 -26.19 3.51 8.30
N LEU A 24 -25.73 2.54 9.11
CA LEU A 24 -24.39 2.57 9.72
C LEU A 24 -23.26 2.45 8.69
N ARG A 25 -23.57 2.04 7.45
CA ARG A 25 -22.62 2.02 6.32
C ARG A 25 -21.87 3.34 6.14
N GLU A 26 -22.49 4.46 6.50
CA GLU A 26 -21.92 5.79 6.30
C GLU A 26 -20.75 6.07 7.25
N TYR A 27 -20.66 5.37 8.37
CA TYR A 27 -19.57 5.46 9.34
C TYR A 27 -18.44 4.46 9.04
N VAL A 28 -18.72 3.40 8.27
CA VAL A 28 -17.72 2.40 7.85
C VAL A 28 -16.90 2.95 6.68
N ARG A 29 -16.13 4.00 6.96
CA ARG A 29 -15.22 4.66 6.03
C ARG A 29 -13.79 4.52 6.52
N ARG A 30 -12.82 4.49 5.60
CA ARG A 30 -11.41 4.57 5.97
C ARG A 30 -11.10 5.98 6.48
N ASN A 31 -10.24 6.08 7.49
CA ASN A 31 -9.76 7.36 8.04
C ASN A 31 -10.88 8.20 8.66
N ALA A 32 -11.77 7.52 9.38
CA ALA A 32 -12.80 8.13 10.18
C ALA A 32 -12.19 8.75 11.47
N CYS A 33 -12.86 9.74 12.06
CA CYS A 33 -12.51 10.23 13.39
C CYS A 33 -12.67 9.09 14.44
N PRO A 34 -12.10 9.22 15.66
CA PRO A 34 -12.19 8.17 16.68
C PRO A 34 -13.61 7.70 16.97
N ASP A 35 -14.59 8.59 16.96
CA ASP A 35 -15.99 8.25 17.21
C ASP A 35 -16.64 7.51 16.04
N CYS A 36 -16.40 7.94 14.80
CA CYS A 36 -16.81 7.20 13.60
C CYS A 36 -16.16 5.81 13.54
N GLN A 37 -14.91 5.68 14.00
CA GLN A 37 -14.20 4.42 14.09
C GLN A 37 -14.83 3.49 15.14
N ALA A 38 -15.17 4.01 16.33
CA ALA A 38 -15.86 3.24 17.36
C ALA A 38 -17.25 2.74 16.90
N ILE A 39 -17.99 3.56 16.15
CA ILE A 39 -19.26 3.16 15.53
C ILE A 39 -19.02 2.03 14.51
N ALA A 40 -18.04 2.20 13.63
CA ALA A 40 -17.70 1.22 12.60
C ALA A 40 -17.25 -0.11 13.19
N ASP A 41 -16.41 -0.10 14.23
CA ASP A 41 -15.93 -1.29 14.91
C ASP A 41 -17.08 -2.03 15.61
N THR A 42 -17.99 -1.29 16.24
CA THR A 42 -19.19 -1.88 16.83
C THR A 42 -20.09 -2.51 15.76
N ALA A 43 -20.27 -1.86 14.61
CA ALA A 43 -21.04 -2.40 13.50
C ALA A 43 -20.40 -3.67 12.89
N VAL A 44 -19.07 -3.76 12.88
CA VAL A 44 -18.34 -4.98 12.48
C VAL A 44 -18.54 -6.12 13.48
N LEU A 45 -18.61 -5.81 14.78
CA LEU A 45 -18.92 -6.81 15.81
C LEU A 45 -20.34 -7.36 15.66
N VAL A 46 -21.33 -6.55 15.24
CA VAL A 46 -22.69 -7.02 14.90
C VAL A 46 -22.64 -8.10 13.82
N LEU A 47 -21.94 -7.83 12.71
CA LEU A 47 -21.79 -8.77 11.61
C LEU A 47 -21.05 -10.05 12.03
N THR A 48 -20.06 -9.90 12.91
CA THR A 48 -19.31 -11.03 13.47
C THR A 48 -20.20 -11.89 14.35
N ALA A 49 -21.01 -11.29 15.24
CA ALA A 49 -21.94 -12.02 16.10
C ALA A 49 -22.98 -12.81 15.28
N VAL A 50 -23.57 -12.21 14.25
CA VAL A 50 -24.49 -12.93 13.34
C VAL A 50 -23.81 -14.08 12.61
N GLN A 51 -22.55 -13.93 12.21
CA GLN A 51 -21.79 -15.01 11.57
C GLN A 51 -21.61 -16.23 12.50
N TYR A 52 -21.63 -16.03 13.82
CA TYR A 52 -21.57 -17.10 14.83
C TYR A 52 -22.93 -17.48 15.41
N ASP A 53 -24.03 -17.05 14.77
CA ASP A 53 -25.42 -17.31 15.21
C ASP A 53 -25.77 -16.72 16.60
N GLU A 54 -25.03 -15.71 17.03
CA GLU A 54 -25.19 -15.02 18.31
C GLU A 54 -26.13 -13.80 18.16
N LEU A 55 -27.40 -14.06 17.83
CA LEU A 55 -28.37 -13.01 17.46
C LEU A 55 -28.68 -12.03 18.61
N ASP A 56 -28.75 -12.50 19.86
CA ASP A 56 -28.98 -11.63 21.03
C ASP A 56 -27.81 -10.67 21.26
N SER A 57 -26.59 -11.15 21.06
CA SER A 57 -25.36 -10.34 21.12
C SER A 57 -25.33 -9.33 19.97
N ALA A 58 -25.70 -9.74 18.77
CA ALA A 58 -25.81 -8.86 17.61
C ALA A 58 -26.81 -7.72 17.83
N GLU A 59 -27.97 -8.03 18.42
CA GLU A 59 -29.02 -7.06 18.78
C GLU A 59 -28.53 -6.03 19.81
N GLN A 60 -27.79 -6.47 20.84
CA GLN A 60 -27.20 -5.56 21.84
C GLN A 60 -26.12 -4.66 21.25
N LEU A 61 -25.23 -5.23 20.44
CA LEU A 61 -24.17 -4.49 19.75
C LEU A 61 -24.75 -3.47 18.77
N LEU A 62 -25.82 -3.82 18.06
CA LEU A 62 -26.48 -2.93 17.12
C LEU A 62 -27.11 -1.73 17.82
N ARG A 63 -27.81 -1.96 18.96
CA ARG A 63 -28.32 -0.87 19.81
C ARG A 63 -27.21 0.06 20.29
N ASN A 64 -26.05 -0.49 20.64
CA ASN A 64 -24.91 0.34 21.04
C ASN A 64 -24.37 1.17 19.87
N ALA A 65 -24.23 0.57 18.67
CA ALA A 65 -23.78 1.29 17.48
C ALA A 65 -24.76 2.43 17.10
N GLU A 66 -26.07 2.19 17.16
CA GLU A 66 -27.11 3.19 16.93
C GLU A 66 -27.01 4.35 17.94
N ARG A 67 -26.82 4.04 19.23
CA ARG A 67 -26.64 5.05 20.28
C ARG A 67 -25.40 5.90 20.07
N LEU A 68 -24.28 5.27 19.70
CA LEU A 68 -23.04 5.99 19.37
C LEU A 68 -23.22 6.89 18.14
N ALA A 69 -23.89 6.40 17.10
CA ALA A 69 -24.20 7.17 15.90
C ALA A 69 -25.11 8.37 16.20
N ALA A 70 -26.15 8.17 17.02
CA ALA A 70 -27.05 9.25 17.45
C ALA A 70 -26.33 10.33 18.27
N THR A 71 -25.37 9.94 19.11
CA THR A 71 -24.56 10.86 19.92
C THR A 71 -23.58 11.65 19.05
N HIS A 72 -22.96 10.98 18.07
CA HIS A 72 -22.01 11.60 17.15
C HIS A 72 -22.70 12.53 16.13
N GLY A 73 -23.94 12.23 15.75
CA GLY A 73 -24.66 12.94 14.70
C GLY A 73 -24.10 12.59 13.32
N THR A 74 -23.83 13.59 12.49
CA THR A 74 -23.48 13.38 11.08
C THR A 74 -22.12 12.67 10.91
N PRO A 75 -22.00 11.68 10.00
CA PRO A 75 -20.72 11.09 9.65
C PRO A 75 -19.72 12.17 9.21
N CYS A 76 -18.51 12.14 9.77
CA CYS A 76 -17.47 13.06 9.34
C CYS A 76 -17.08 12.81 7.86
N PRO A 77 -16.68 13.85 7.11
CA PRO A 77 -16.02 13.63 5.83
C PRO A 77 -14.76 12.78 6.07
N PRO A 78 -14.42 11.87 5.14
CA PRO A 78 -13.20 11.07 5.27
C PRO A 78 -12.01 12.02 5.41
N GLN A 79 -11.20 11.84 6.46
CA GLN A 79 -9.96 12.59 6.56
C GLN A 79 -9.07 12.24 5.37
N PRO A 80 -8.36 13.20 4.75
CA PRO A 80 -7.48 12.95 3.62
C PRO A 80 -6.56 11.78 3.95
N ASP A 81 -6.63 10.73 3.13
CA ASP A 81 -6.07 9.41 3.45
C ASP A 81 -4.60 9.51 3.88
N PRO A 82 -4.31 9.39 5.19
CA PRO A 82 -2.96 9.43 5.66
C PRO A 82 -2.14 8.18 5.29
N GLN A 83 -2.77 7.15 4.69
CA GLN A 83 -2.30 5.75 4.67
C GLN A 83 -1.51 5.27 3.45
N ARG A 84 -1.18 6.12 2.46
CA ARG A 84 -0.31 5.61 1.37
C ARG A 84 1.17 5.85 1.60
N GLY A 85 1.55 6.59 2.65
CA GLY A 85 2.95 6.96 2.88
C GLY A 85 3.61 7.58 1.65
N ARG A 86 2.82 8.16 0.75
CA ARG A 86 3.30 8.84 -0.46
C ARG A 86 3.40 10.32 -0.17
N GLY A 87 4.35 10.97 -0.79
CA GLY A 87 4.44 12.42 -0.83
C GLY A 87 5.03 12.88 -2.15
N ARG A 88 5.04 14.20 -2.32
CA ARG A 88 5.65 14.84 -3.47
C ARG A 88 6.37 16.09 -3.02
N ILE A 89 7.56 16.31 -3.57
CA ILE A 89 8.36 17.50 -3.31
C ILE A 89 8.19 18.44 -4.50
N GLY A 90 7.46 19.54 -4.28
CA GLY A 90 6.99 20.42 -5.34
C GLY A 90 8.10 20.98 -6.23
N ARG A 91 9.27 21.31 -5.67
CA ARG A 91 10.39 21.92 -6.42
C ARG A 91 10.99 21.02 -7.51
N TRP A 92 10.75 19.71 -7.47
CA TRP A 92 11.27 18.75 -8.46
C TRP A 92 10.24 18.36 -9.53
N THR A 93 9.02 18.91 -9.45
CA THR A 93 7.89 18.57 -10.34
C THR A 93 8.20 18.80 -11.83
N THR A 94 9.08 19.76 -12.14
CA THR A 94 9.44 20.15 -13.51
C THR A 94 10.87 19.76 -13.90
N ALA A 95 11.57 19.00 -13.05
CA ALA A 95 12.91 18.53 -13.38
C ALA A 95 12.84 17.57 -14.58
N ALA A 96 13.76 17.76 -15.54
CA ALA A 96 13.66 17.29 -16.92
C ALA A 96 13.36 15.78 -17.06
N THR A 97 12.61 15.45 -18.11
CA THR A 97 12.39 14.09 -18.62
C THR A 97 13.69 13.54 -19.24
N PRO A 98 13.97 12.22 -19.14
CA PRO A 98 13.11 11.15 -18.60
C PRO A 98 13.16 11.00 -17.07
N VAL A 99 12.06 10.52 -16.47
CA VAL A 99 11.98 10.27 -15.03
C VAL A 99 12.81 9.03 -14.67
N VAL A 100 13.67 9.16 -13.66
CA VAL A 100 14.41 8.05 -13.05
C VAL A 100 13.88 7.83 -11.65
N ALA A 101 13.54 6.59 -11.31
CA ALA A 101 13.03 6.23 -9.99
C ALA A 101 13.77 5.03 -9.45
N ALA A 102 13.99 4.99 -8.14
CA ALA A 102 14.54 3.83 -7.45
C ALA A 102 13.50 3.22 -6.52
N THR A 103 13.56 1.91 -6.36
CA THR A 103 12.71 1.15 -5.45
C THR A 103 13.58 0.26 -4.57
N ASP A 104 13.17 0.09 -3.33
CA ASP A 104 13.86 -0.81 -2.41
C ASP A 104 12.87 -1.45 -1.42
N ALA A 105 13.27 -2.60 -0.87
CA ALA A 105 12.53 -3.31 0.15
C ALA A 105 13.40 -3.78 1.32
N SER A 106 12.93 -3.51 2.53
CA SER A 106 13.57 -3.96 3.76
C SER A 106 12.76 -5.08 4.43
N TRP A 107 13.44 -6.09 4.97
CA TRP A 107 12.81 -7.19 5.72
C TRP A 107 13.60 -7.56 6.97
N LYS A 108 12.93 -7.62 8.13
CA LYS A 108 13.51 -8.06 9.41
C LYS A 108 12.41 -8.42 10.40
N ASP A 109 12.61 -9.45 11.22
CA ASP A 109 11.73 -9.80 12.34
C ASP A 109 10.23 -9.85 11.98
N ARG A 110 9.90 -10.49 10.84
CA ARG A 110 8.52 -10.59 10.30
C ARG A 110 7.85 -9.26 9.93
N ALA A 111 8.61 -8.17 9.91
CA ALA A 111 8.22 -6.87 9.39
C ALA A 111 8.91 -6.59 8.05
N GLY A 112 8.14 -6.10 7.10
CA GLY A 112 8.60 -5.63 5.80
C GLY A 112 8.34 -4.14 5.63
N GLY A 113 9.22 -3.47 4.93
CA GLY A 113 9.02 -2.12 4.40
C GLY A 113 9.32 -2.12 2.91
N ILE A 114 8.60 -1.31 2.15
CA ILE A 114 8.89 -1.04 0.74
C ILE A 114 8.88 0.47 0.53
N ALA A 115 9.67 0.96 -0.40
CA ALA A 115 9.70 2.36 -0.74
C ALA A 115 10.09 2.64 -2.19
N TYR A 116 9.87 3.87 -2.61
CA TYR A 116 10.39 4.41 -3.85
C TYR A 116 10.69 5.90 -3.72
N VAL A 117 11.60 6.38 -4.57
CA VAL A 117 11.87 7.81 -4.80
C VAL A 117 12.08 8.02 -6.30
N ALA A 118 11.44 9.05 -6.87
CA ALA A 118 11.53 9.42 -8.28
C ALA A 118 12.10 10.82 -8.44
N SER A 119 12.85 11.03 -9.53
CA SER A 119 13.54 12.28 -9.84
C SER A 119 12.59 13.49 -9.98
N ASP A 120 11.31 13.25 -10.28
CA ASP A 120 10.25 14.27 -10.37
C ASP A 120 9.65 14.66 -9.01
N GLY A 121 10.26 14.20 -7.93
CA GLY A 121 9.89 14.51 -6.55
C GLY A 121 8.85 13.59 -5.94
N HIS A 122 8.33 12.58 -6.65
CA HIS A 122 7.47 11.59 -6.01
C HIS A 122 8.29 10.67 -5.11
N TYR A 123 7.75 10.39 -3.93
CA TYR A 123 8.31 9.37 -3.05
C TYR A 123 7.19 8.64 -2.34
N GLY A 124 7.49 7.44 -1.84
CA GLY A 124 6.57 6.76 -0.95
C GLY A 124 7.22 5.67 -0.14
N LEU A 125 6.61 5.35 1.00
CA LEU A 125 7.01 4.24 1.86
C LEU A 125 5.80 3.53 2.48
N ARG A 126 5.87 2.21 2.62
CA ARG A 126 4.78 1.40 3.18
C ARG A 126 5.32 0.21 3.96
N GLY A 127 4.91 0.10 5.23
CA GLY A 127 5.21 -1.03 6.09
C GLY A 127 4.16 -2.14 6.00
N ARG A 128 4.55 -3.38 6.27
CA ARG A 128 3.65 -4.52 6.44
C ARG A 128 4.21 -5.52 7.46
N GLY A 129 3.34 -6.14 8.25
CA GLY A 129 3.68 -7.33 9.03
C GLY A 129 3.43 -8.62 8.23
N THR A 130 3.85 -9.75 8.79
CA THR A 130 3.40 -11.07 8.32
C THR A 130 2.43 -11.70 9.29
N GLY A 131 1.31 -12.20 8.76
CA GLY A 131 0.36 -13.03 9.49
C GLY A 131 0.42 -14.48 9.03
N TRP A 132 -0.41 -15.33 9.64
CA TRP A 132 -0.56 -16.75 9.30
C TRP A 132 -0.98 -17.01 7.84
N GLN A 133 -1.54 -16.00 7.17
CA GLN A 133 -2.03 -16.07 5.79
C GLN A 133 -1.22 -15.19 4.83
N ASP A 134 0.06 -14.89 5.12
CA ASP A 134 0.88 -14.05 4.24
C ASP A 134 1.04 -14.71 2.85
N PRO A 135 0.49 -14.11 1.77
CA PRO A 135 0.50 -14.72 0.44
C PRO A 135 1.84 -14.58 -0.30
N THR A 136 2.88 -14.14 0.41
CA THR A 136 4.22 -13.88 -0.13
C THR A 136 5.02 -15.17 -0.38
N GLY A 137 4.67 -16.28 0.29
CA GLY A 137 5.40 -17.54 0.17
C GLY A 137 6.80 -17.50 0.78
N ALA A 138 7.66 -18.44 0.41
CA ALA A 138 9.02 -18.58 0.94
C ALA A 138 9.98 -17.46 0.47
N SER A 139 9.72 -16.84 -0.68
CA SER A 139 10.58 -15.81 -1.28
C SER A 139 10.24 -14.40 -0.79
N GLN A 140 10.25 -14.19 0.53
CA GLN A 140 9.73 -12.97 1.15
C GLN A 140 10.42 -11.70 0.67
N VAL A 141 11.75 -11.72 0.60
CA VAL A 141 12.56 -10.58 0.13
C VAL A 141 12.22 -10.25 -1.32
N LEU A 142 12.36 -11.21 -2.24
CA LEU A 142 12.06 -11.02 -3.68
C LEU A 142 10.65 -10.48 -3.93
N VAL A 143 9.63 -11.04 -3.28
CA VAL A 143 8.26 -10.58 -3.47
C VAL A 143 8.07 -9.17 -2.90
N ASN A 144 8.79 -8.80 -1.85
CA ASN A 144 8.75 -7.45 -1.31
C ASN A 144 9.42 -6.44 -2.27
N GLU A 145 10.52 -6.81 -2.92
CA GLU A 145 11.15 -5.99 -3.98
C GLU A 145 10.17 -5.72 -5.13
N LEU A 146 9.55 -6.77 -5.65
CA LEU A 146 8.59 -6.63 -6.75
C LEU A 146 7.37 -5.80 -6.31
N ARG A 147 6.93 -5.92 -5.06
CA ARG A 147 5.88 -5.03 -4.50
C ARG A 147 6.32 -3.58 -4.38
N ALA A 148 7.61 -3.29 -4.22
CA ALA A 148 8.13 -1.92 -4.23
C ALA A 148 7.99 -1.30 -5.63
N VAL A 149 8.28 -2.07 -6.69
CA VAL A 149 8.05 -1.66 -8.09
C VAL A 149 6.56 -1.42 -8.37
N ASP A 150 5.69 -2.35 -7.97
CA ASP A 150 4.24 -2.13 -8.06
C ASP A 150 3.80 -0.85 -7.34
N PHE A 151 4.36 -0.61 -6.16
CA PHE A 151 4.05 0.56 -5.36
C PHE A 151 4.52 1.85 -6.04
N LEU A 152 5.69 1.87 -6.68
CA LEU A 152 6.14 2.98 -7.53
C LEU A 152 5.19 3.20 -8.71
N LEU A 153 4.93 2.18 -9.53
CA LEU A 153 4.15 2.36 -10.76
C LEU A 153 2.72 2.82 -10.46
N SER A 154 2.13 2.35 -9.36
CA SER A 154 0.82 2.80 -8.92
C SER A 154 0.82 4.18 -8.23
N ALA A 155 1.96 4.89 -8.18
CA ALA A 155 2.03 6.30 -7.76
C ALA A 155 1.43 7.22 -8.82
N TYR A 156 1.48 6.78 -10.06
CA TYR A 156 1.08 7.55 -11.22
C TYR A 156 -0.28 7.06 -11.71
N ALA A 157 -1.09 7.97 -12.24
CA ALA A 157 -2.26 7.58 -13.02
C ALA A 157 -1.81 6.79 -14.26
N GLU A 158 -0.75 7.27 -14.90
CA GLU A 158 0.01 6.56 -15.92
C GLU A 158 1.50 6.84 -15.69
N PRO A 159 2.37 5.81 -15.57
CA PRO A 159 3.80 6.03 -15.43
C PRO A 159 4.35 6.87 -16.61
N PRO A 160 5.22 7.86 -16.37
CA PRO A 160 5.87 8.65 -17.42
C PRO A 160 6.47 7.78 -18.52
N ALA A 161 6.31 8.18 -19.78
CA ALA A 161 6.91 7.48 -20.91
C ALA A 161 8.44 7.46 -20.79
N GLY A 162 9.04 6.29 -21.04
CA GLY A 162 10.50 6.16 -20.95
C GLY A 162 11.06 6.21 -19.53
N MET A 163 10.22 6.05 -18.49
CA MET A 163 10.69 6.00 -17.10
C MET A 163 11.72 4.88 -16.92
N THR A 164 12.81 5.20 -16.22
CA THR A 164 13.81 4.21 -15.78
C THR A 164 13.58 3.87 -14.32
N VAL A 165 13.44 2.58 -14.02
CA VAL A 165 13.28 2.03 -12.68
C VAL A 165 14.55 1.31 -12.27
N LEU A 166 15.19 1.84 -11.24
CA LEU A 166 16.38 1.32 -10.59
C LEU A 166 15.99 0.31 -9.52
N VAL A 167 16.57 -0.89 -9.61
CA VAL A 167 16.31 -2.01 -8.70
C VAL A 167 17.65 -2.60 -8.27
N ASP A 168 17.83 -2.85 -6.98
CA ASP A 168 19.10 -3.39 -6.46
C ASP A 168 19.15 -4.94 -6.41
N ASN A 169 18.01 -5.58 -6.57
CA ASN A 169 17.86 -7.02 -6.58
C ASN A 169 17.85 -7.59 -8.01
N ALA A 170 18.95 -8.24 -8.40
CA ALA A 170 19.10 -8.84 -9.72
C ALA A 170 18.07 -9.95 -10.04
N ILE A 171 17.50 -10.61 -9.02
CA ILE A 171 16.44 -11.62 -9.24
C ILE A 171 15.12 -10.92 -9.57
N ALA A 172 14.79 -9.85 -8.86
CA ALA A 172 13.61 -9.03 -9.16
C ALA A 172 13.71 -8.44 -10.57
N LEU A 173 14.88 -7.92 -10.95
CA LEU A 173 15.13 -7.41 -12.30
C LEU A 173 14.85 -8.45 -13.39
N ARG A 174 15.29 -9.70 -13.21
CA ARG A 174 14.98 -10.78 -14.16
C ARG A 174 13.49 -11.05 -14.29
N TRP A 175 12.73 -10.99 -13.20
CA TRP A 175 11.27 -11.15 -13.25
C TRP A 175 10.60 -10.02 -14.02
N LEU A 176 11.03 -8.78 -13.81
CA LEU A 176 10.49 -7.61 -14.55
C LEU A 176 10.73 -7.76 -16.05
N HIS A 177 11.93 -8.16 -16.47
CA HIS A 177 12.22 -8.41 -17.89
C HIS A 177 11.42 -9.57 -18.48
N ARG A 178 11.21 -10.67 -17.74
CA ARG A 178 10.36 -11.79 -18.20
C ARG A 178 8.91 -11.34 -18.43
N TRP A 179 8.37 -10.55 -17.51
CA TRP A 179 7.01 -10.00 -17.68
C TRP A 179 6.93 -8.99 -18.81
N GLN A 180 7.98 -8.18 -19.01
CA GLN A 180 8.08 -7.27 -20.16
C GLN A 180 8.15 -8.04 -21.50
N ALA A 181 8.73 -9.25 -21.50
CA ALA A 181 8.73 -10.16 -22.64
C ALA A 181 7.40 -10.94 -22.83
N GLY A 182 6.39 -10.69 -21.98
CA GLY A 182 5.05 -11.28 -22.10
C GLY A 182 4.82 -12.54 -21.27
N GLU A 183 5.77 -13.00 -20.45
CA GLU A 183 5.61 -14.18 -19.58
C GLU A 183 4.76 -13.89 -18.33
N VAL A 184 3.60 -13.25 -18.49
CA VAL A 184 2.79 -12.70 -17.38
C VAL A 184 2.19 -13.75 -16.44
N SER A 185 2.06 -15.00 -16.88
CA SER A 185 1.60 -16.11 -16.04
C SER A 185 2.70 -16.69 -15.16
N ALA A 186 3.97 -16.40 -15.45
CA ALA A 186 5.09 -16.88 -14.66
C ALA A 186 5.19 -16.08 -13.35
N MET A 187 5.31 -16.78 -12.23
CA MET A 187 5.34 -16.16 -10.89
C MET A 187 6.47 -16.74 -10.04
N PRO A 188 7.03 -15.97 -9.08
CA PRO A 188 8.00 -16.49 -8.13
C PRO A 188 7.48 -17.75 -7.41
N ALA A 189 8.38 -18.71 -7.18
CA ALA A 189 8.02 -19.97 -6.54
C ALA A 189 7.34 -19.73 -5.18
N GLY A 190 6.21 -20.39 -4.97
CA GLY A 190 5.42 -20.26 -3.75
C GLY A 190 4.62 -18.95 -3.63
N TYR A 191 4.60 -18.10 -4.66
CA TYR A 191 3.68 -16.96 -4.69
C TYR A 191 2.24 -17.44 -4.82
N ASP A 192 1.42 -17.07 -3.85
CA ASP A 192 0.05 -17.55 -3.74
C ASP A 192 -0.86 -16.80 -4.72
N LEU A 193 -1.55 -17.51 -5.62
CA LEU A 193 -2.47 -16.91 -6.62
C LEU A 193 -3.92 -16.81 -6.17
N ARG A 194 -4.25 -17.23 -4.94
CA ARG A 194 -5.61 -17.12 -4.41
C ARG A 194 -6.14 -15.70 -4.50
N GLN A 195 -7.41 -15.58 -4.84
CA GLN A 195 -8.12 -14.30 -4.87
C GLN A 195 -7.93 -13.55 -3.55
N ARG A 196 -7.61 -12.27 -3.63
CA ARG A 196 -7.39 -11.46 -2.43
C ARG A 196 -8.74 -10.97 -1.95
N ARG A 197 -8.98 -11.04 -0.63
CA ARG A 197 -10.13 -10.37 -0.02
C ARG A 197 -10.11 -8.88 -0.37
N SER A 198 -8.92 -8.28 -0.35
CA SER A 198 -8.68 -6.83 -0.47
C SER A 198 -8.35 -6.27 -1.87
N ALA A 199 -8.26 -7.11 -2.88
CA ALA A 199 -7.95 -6.69 -4.26
C ALA A 199 -8.52 -7.69 -5.27
N GLU A 200 -8.95 -7.19 -6.42
CA GLU A 200 -9.49 -8.02 -7.50
C GLU A 200 -8.49 -9.08 -7.99
N GLN A 201 -7.20 -8.73 -7.97
CA GLN A 201 -6.11 -9.64 -8.32
C GLN A 201 -4.89 -9.54 -7.37
N PRO A 202 -4.08 -10.61 -7.25
CA PRO A 202 -2.81 -10.58 -6.54
C PRO A 202 -1.85 -9.50 -7.07
N THR A 203 -1.08 -8.89 -6.17
CA THR A 203 -0.18 -7.76 -6.51
C THR A 203 0.79 -8.08 -7.63
N LEU A 204 1.43 -9.26 -7.64
CA LEU A 204 2.41 -9.58 -8.68
C LEU A 204 1.77 -9.92 -10.03
N VAL A 205 0.53 -10.41 -10.03
CA VAL A 205 -0.24 -10.59 -11.27
C VAL A 205 -0.53 -9.22 -11.89
N ARG A 206 -1.02 -8.28 -11.09
CA ARG A 206 -1.25 -6.89 -11.53
C ARG A 206 0.03 -6.22 -12.02
N LEU A 207 1.15 -6.45 -11.35
CA LEU A 207 2.45 -5.92 -11.76
C LEU A 207 2.92 -6.52 -13.08
N ALA A 208 2.86 -7.85 -13.23
CA ALA A 208 3.25 -8.54 -14.45
C ALA A 208 2.45 -8.02 -15.66
N GLU A 209 1.14 -7.89 -15.50
CA GLU A 209 0.25 -7.28 -16.48
C GLU A 209 0.64 -5.83 -16.81
N ALA A 210 0.87 -4.99 -15.80
CA ALA A 210 1.23 -3.59 -15.99
C ALA A 210 2.57 -3.44 -16.74
N VAL A 211 3.57 -4.24 -16.39
CA VAL A 211 4.90 -4.24 -17.02
C VAL A 211 4.82 -4.74 -18.46
N SER A 212 4.05 -5.80 -18.73
CA SER A 212 3.89 -6.35 -20.09
C SER A 212 3.29 -5.36 -21.09
N ARG A 213 2.46 -4.41 -20.61
CA ARG A 213 1.85 -3.35 -21.43
C ARG A 213 2.73 -2.14 -21.62
N ARG A 214 3.91 -2.11 -21.00
CA ARG A 214 4.79 -0.93 -20.94
C ARG A 214 6.22 -1.28 -21.40
N PRO A 215 6.41 -1.63 -22.68
CA PRO A 215 7.74 -1.90 -23.23
C PRO A 215 8.66 -0.68 -23.19
N ASP A 216 8.10 0.52 -23.03
CA ASP A 216 8.83 1.79 -22.88
C ASP A 216 9.50 1.96 -21.51
N LEU A 217 9.14 1.17 -20.49
CA LEU A 217 9.83 1.20 -19.20
C LEU A 217 11.21 0.55 -19.31
N SER A 218 12.21 1.22 -18.76
CA SER A 218 13.56 0.68 -18.61
C SER A 218 13.75 0.18 -17.17
N PHE A 219 14.25 -1.03 -16.99
CA PHE A 219 14.64 -1.55 -15.68
C PHE A 219 16.15 -1.73 -15.64
N GLN A 220 16.80 -1.17 -14.61
CA GLN A 220 18.26 -1.21 -14.48
C GLN A 220 18.67 -1.70 -13.11
N HIS A 221 19.73 -2.51 -13.09
CA HIS A 221 20.35 -2.93 -11.85
C HIS A 221 21.22 -1.80 -11.29
N VAL A 222 21.10 -1.53 -10.00
CA VAL A 222 22.10 -0.72 -9.28
C VAL A 222 22.69 -1.55 -8.17
N LYS A 223 23.97 -1.36 -7.90
CA LYS A 223 24.57 -2.02 -6.75
C LYS A 223 24.04 -1.37 -5.47
N GLY A 224 23.45 -2.16 -4.58
CA GLY A 224 23.08 -1.69 -3.24
C GLY A 224 24.29 -1.12 -2.50
N HIS A 225 24.06 -0.06 -1.72
CA HIS A 225 25.10 0.64 -0.94
C HIS A 225 26.27 1.19 -1.79
N SER A 226 26.02 1.54 -3.05
CA SER A 226 27.04 2.15 -3.92
C SER A 226 27.09 3.67 -3.83
N GLY A 227 26.26 4.30 -3.00
CA GLY A 227 26.13 5.74 -2.92
C GLY A 227 25.27 6.35 -4.04
N HIS A 228 24.48 5.54 -4.74
CA HIS A 228 23.54 6.07 -5.74
C HIS A 228 22.38 6.79 -5.04
N ALA A 229 22.32 8.12 -5.13
CA ALA A 229 21.44 8.97 -4.32
C ALA A 229 19.97 8.50 -4.26
N LEU A 230 19.33 8.19 -5.40
CA LEU A 230 17.94 7.71 -5.40
C LEU A 230 17.78 6.35 -4.71
N ASN A 231 18.76 5.45 -4.84
CA ASN A 231 18.70 4.11 -4.26
C ASN A 231 18.90 4.15 -2.75
N GLU A 232 19.88 4.93 -2.28
CA GLU A 232 20.08 5.16 -0.84
C GLU A 232 18.85 5.82 -0.20
N ALA A 233 18.17 6.71 -0.93
CA ALA A 233 16.92 7.30 -0.48
C ALA A 233 15.81 6.24 -0.34
N ALA A 234 15.65 5.38 -1.34
CA ALA A 234 14.68 4.29 -1.31
C ALA A 234 14.99 3.32 -0.15
N ASP A 235 16.25 2.96 0.09
CA ASP A 235 16.68 2.12 1.22
C ASP A 235 16.38 2.74 2.58
N GLY A 236 16.74 4.01 2.77
CA GLY A 236 16.41 4.73 4.00
C GLY A 236 14.90 4.76 4.29
N LEU A 237 14.09 4.97 3.25
CA LEU A 237 12.62 4.96 3.36
C LEU A 237 12.07 3.54 3.62
N SER A 238 12.61 2.50 2.99
CA SER A 238 12.14 1.12 3.15
C SER A 238 12.41 0.63 4.58
N GLN A 239 13.59 0.95 5.14
CA GLN A 239 13.94 0.66 6.53
C GLN A 239 13.05 1.42 7.51
N MET A 240 12.76 2.69 7.23
CA MET A 240 11.86 3.50 8.05
C MET A 240 10.44 2.92 8.06
N ALA A 241 9.92 2.52 6.90
CA ALA A 241 8.62 1.86 6.78
C ALA A 241 8.56 0.54 7.55
N ARG A 242 9.62 -0.27 7.49
CA ARG A 242 9.73 -1.52 8.25
C ARG A 242 9.67 -1.26 9.75
N ARG A 243 10.47 -0.32 10.26
CA ARG A 243 10.51 0.02 11.69
C ARG A 243 9.16 0.50 12.20
N ARG A 244 8.42 1.28 11.41
CA ARG A 244 7.09 1.78 11.77
C ARG A 244 6.05 0.69 12.03
N VAL A 245 6.29 -0.55 11.58
CA VAL A 245 5.43 -1.70 11.89
C VAL A 245 5.45 -2.06 13.38
N GLY A 246 6.61 -1.94 14.04
CA GLY A 246 6.78 -2.26 15.47
C GLY A 246 7.00 -1.06 16.37
N GLU A 247 7.39 0.09 15.80
CA GLU A 247 7.70 1.33 16.53
C GLU A 247 6.66 2.41 16.25
N SER A 248 6.32 3.21 17.26
CA SER A 248 5.47 4.38 17.10
C SER A 248 6.30 5.65 16.95
N PHE A 249 6.30 6.25 15.77
CA PHE A 249 6.89 7.57 15.51
C PHE A 249 6.21 8.26 14.33
N ASP A 250 6.33 9.59 14.25
CA ASP A 250 5.91 10.31 13.05
C ASP A 250 6.93 10.11 11.92
N VAL A 251 6.48 9.35 10.92
CA VAL A 251 7.29 8.93 9.78
C VAL A 251 7.41 10.03 8.73
N ARG A 252 6.45 10.97 8.66
CA ARG A 252 6.29 11.83 7.48
C ARG A 252 7.34 12.92 7.37
N PRO A 253 7.63 13.73 8.41
CA PRO A 253 8.63 14.78 8.31
C PRO A 253 10.00 14.18 8.00
N ARG A 254 10.29 13.00 8.58
CA ARG A 254 11.54 12.26 8.34
C ARG A 254 11.62 11.72 6.91
N ALA A 255 10.56 11.09 6.41
CA ALA A 255 10.51 10.59 5.04
C ALA A 255 10.64 11.73 4.01
N HIS A 256 9.96 12.85 4.25
CA HIS A 256 10.06 14.04 3.40
C HIS A 256 11.47 14.61 3.39
N ALA A 257 12.06 14.87 4.56
CA ALA A 257 13.40 15.44 4.66
C ALA A 257 14.47 14.54 4.04
N LEU A 258 14.35 13.22 4.22
CA LEU A 258 15.27 12.25 3.63
C LEU A 258 15.15 12.24 2.10
N ALA A 259 13.94 12.12 1.55
CA ALA A 259 13.73 12.17 0.11
C ALA A 259 14.23 13.50 -0.48
N ASP A 260 13.99 14.61 0.21
CA ASP A 260 14.39 15.93 -0.24
C ASP A 260 15.91 16.10 -0.33
N ALA A 261 16.63 15.63 0.70
CA ALA A 261 18.08 15.70 0.75
C ALA A 261 18.73 14.91 -0.40
N PHE A 262 18.32 13.66 -0.59
CA PHE A 262 18.87 12.81 -1.65
C PHE A 262 18.45 13.24 -3.06
N LEU A 263 17.24 13.78 -3.24
CA LEU A 263 16.84 14.36 -4.53
C LEU A 263 17.66 15.60 -4.86
N SER A 264 18.02 16.40 -3.84
CA SER A 264 18.90 17.55 -4.04
C SER A 264 20.29 17.12 -4.49
N ASP A 265 20.86 16.07 -3.88
CA ASP A 265 22.15 15.51 -4.29
C ASP A 265 22.11 14.91 -5.70
N TRP A 266 21.05 14.15 -6.02
CA TRP A 266 20.82 13.62 -7.37
C TRP A 266 20.81 14.73 -8.42
N HIS A 267 19.97 15.75 -8.25
CA HIS A 267 19.86 16.84 -9.22
C HIS A 267 21.14 17.69 -9.30
N ALA A 268 21.85 17.87 -8.19
CA ALA A 268 23.15 18.53 -8.20
C ALA A 268 24.22 17.72 -8.96
N SER A 269 24.15 16.39 -8.95
CA SER A 269 25.07 15.53 -9.69
C SER A 269 24.86 15.58 -11.20
N LEU A 270 23.63 15.80 -11.67
CA LEU A 270 23.29 15.93 -13.09
C LEU A 270 23.70 17.28 -13.70
N ALA A 271 23.90 18.30 -12.86
CA ALA A 271 24.30 19.64 -13.28
C ALA A 271 25.83 19.81 -13.40
N ARG A 272 26.61 18.76 -13.10
CA ARG A 272 28.08 18.73 -13.21
C ARG A 272 28.50 18.05 -14.50
#